data_AF-A0A8T2N337-F1
#
_entry.id   AF-A0A8T2N337-F1
#
_cell.length_a   1.000
_cell.length_b   1.000
_cell.length_c   1.000
_cell.angle_alpha   90.00
_cell.angle_beta   90.00
_cell.angle_gamma   90.00
#
_symmetry.space_group_name_H-M   'P 1'
#
loop_
_entity.id
_entity.type
_entity.pdbx_description
1 polymer ?
#
loop_
_entity_poly.entity_id
_entity_poly.type
_entity_poly.pdbx_seq_one_letter_code
_entity_poly.pdbx_strand_id
1 'polypeptide(L)'
;MKRIRALQRMKGCLCRLLPSAMIWHEKQSTLILQFLVDNIKKREELKKERSKEEKKEYEDFVKFMDKYLPFIKELIDPPEGQKSNPKTFLYEIVSNKRNGIDVDKMDYFARDCYHLGIENNFNYRRFMKFACVCEFNDTIIQRILDDEKCGESKAILKRIKDRDLYKCVLELRHSGQPFKEILQVTEEDIDIKVSRLLPSNFAEQLIHVYCKKPKMSYEITRLESKSKAWFEENNYVEKLTPARFVDDNREELIERLPSVDPFVTALTDIITDQDFPNILNVPDNKEEQMRELFWFLDGNGEAAKTKFFEKLKEMDRALVIEL
;
A
#
# COMPACT_ATOMS: atom_id res chain seq x y z
N MET A 1 -28.64 12.69 -24.76
CA MET A 1 -27.53 12.42 -25.73
C MET A 1 -26.71 13.65 -26.17
N LYS A 2 -27.31 14.83 -26.45
CA LYS A 2 -26.54 16.00 -26.94
C LYS A 2 -25.54 16.61 -25.92
N ARG A 3 -25.83 16.58 -24.62
CA ARG A 3 -24.94 17.10 -23.55
C ARG A 3 -23.69 16.23 -23.30
N ILE A 4 -23.81 14.90 -23.42
CA ILE A 4 -22.67 13.96 -23.25
C ILE A 4 -21.65 14.11 -24.39
N ARG A 5 -22.12 14.32 -25.63
CA ARG A 5 -21.25 14.57 -26.78
C ARG A 5 -20.48 15.91 -26.68
N ALA A 6 -21.03 16.91 -25.99
CA ALA A 6 -20.36 18.19 -25.76
C ALA A 6 -19.20 18.06 -24.75
N LEU A 7 -19.39 17.28 -23.68
CA LEU A 7 -18.34 16.97 -22.70
C LEU A 7 -17.22 16.11 -23.31
N GLN A 8 -17.56 15.11 -24.12
CA GLN A 8 -16.57 14.30 -24.85
C GLN A 8 -15.80 15.11 -25.89
N ARG A 9 -16.44 16.09 -26.56
CA ARG A 9 -15.77 17.02 -27.48
C ARG A 9 -14.84 18.00 -26.75
N MET A 10 -15.20 18.48 -25.55
CA MET A 10 -14.29 19.32 -24.75
C MET A 10 -13.04 18.56 -24.30
N LYS A 11 -13.18 17.31 -23.83
CA LYS A 11 -12.03 16.41 -23.57
C LYS A 11 -11.15 16.24 -24.82
N GLY A 12 -11.77 16.00 -25.99
CA GLY A 12 -11.05 15.79 -27.25
C GLY A 12 -10.41 17.03 -27.89
N CYS A 13 -10.82 18.25 -27.51
CA CYS A 13 -10.23 19.51 -27.97
C CYS A 13 -9.09 19.96 -27.05
N LEU A 14 -9.21 19.81 -25.73
CA LEU A 14 -8.12 20.15 -24.80
C LEU A 14 -6.91 19.21 -24.95
N CYS A 15 -7.13 17.91 -25.13
CA CYS A 15 -6.03 16.94 -25.32
C CYS A 15 -5.29 17.11 -26.65
N ARG A 16 -5.82 17.87 -27.62
CA ARG A 16 -5.20 18.05 -28.95
C ARG A 16 -4.31 19.28 -29.04
N LEU A 17 -4.41 20.21 -28.08
CA LEU A 17 -3.65 21.47 -28.07
C LEU A 17 -2.44 21.46 -27.13
N LEU A 18 -2.28 20.39 -26.36
CA LEU A 18 -1.14 20.20 -25.47
C LEU A 18 -0.33 19.01 -25.99
N PRO A 19 0.96 19.17 -26.33
CA PRO A 19 1.80 18.03 -26.67
C PRO A 19 1.68 16.99 -25.55
N SER A 20 1.77 15.71 -25.90
CA SER A 20 1.72 14.55 -24.99
C SER A 20 2.81 14.50 -23.90
N ALA A 21 3.39 15.65 -23.54
CA ALA A 21 4.31 15.84 -22.44
C ALA A 21 3.51 15.82 -21.12
N MET A 22 3.33 14.64 -20.54
CA MET A 22 3.30 14.37 -19.09
C MET A 22 2.74 15.49 -18.19
N ILE A 23 1.52 15.98 -18.48
CA ILE A 23 0.82 16.89 -17.57
C ILE A 23 0.01 16.03 -16.61
N TRP A 24 0.40 16.02 -15.34
CA TRP A 24 -0.35 15.37 -14.26
C TRP A 24 -1.79 15.92 -14.19
N HIS A 25 -2.73 15.07 -13.77
CA HIS A 25 -4.16 15.38 -13.80
C HIS A 25 -4.53 16.55 -12.86
N GLU A 26 -3.75 16.79 -11.81
CA GLU A 26 -3.88 17.96 -10.93
C GLU A 26 -3.61 19.25 -11.71
N LYS A 27 -2.49 19.31 -12.43
CA LYS A 27 -2.15 20.47 -13.26
C LYS A 27 -3.21 20.71 -14.34
N GLN A 28 -3.70 19.66 -14.99
CA GLN A 28 -4.80 19.77 -15.95
C GLN A 28 -6.09 20.31 -15.31
N SER A 29 -6.39 19.88 -14.08
CA SER A 29 -7.56 20.37 -13.33
C SER A 29 -7.49 21.87 -13.07
N THR A 30 -6.31 22.40 -12.76
CA THR A 30 -6.12 23.87 -12.59
C THR A 30 -6.36 24.65 -13.89
N LEU A 31 -5.99 24.08 -15.04
CA LEU A 31 -6.21 24.69 -16.36
C LEU A 31 -7.70 24.66 -16.75
N ILE A 32 -8.37 23.52 -16.49
CA ILE A 32 -9.81 23.39 -16.72
C ILE A 32 -10.57 24.36 -15.83
N LEU A 33 -10.20 24.50 -14.55
CA LEU A 33 -10.83 25.46 -13.65
C LEU A 33 -10.69 26.90 -14.17
N GLN A 34 -9.49 27.30 -14.60
CA GLN A 34 -9.28 28.61 -15.23
C GLN A 34 -10.20 28.80 -16.44
N PHE A 35 -10.21 27.81 -17.34
CA PHE A 35 -11.04 27.85 -18.53
C PHE A 35 -12.53 27.98 -18.20
N LEU A 36 -13.04 27.26 -17.19
CA LEU A 36 -14.43 27.36 -16.76
C LEU A 36 -14.78 28.77 -16.28
N VAL A 37 -13.92 29.36 -15.45
CA VAL A 37 -14.11 30.72 -14.93
C VAL A 37 -14.13 31.75 -16.06
N ASP A 38 -13.17 31.66 -16.99
CA ASP A 38 -13.09 32.58 -18.12
C ASP A 38 -14.30 32.47 -19.04
N ASN A 39 -14.80 31.25 -19.25
CA ASN A 39 -16.01 31.04 -20.04
C ASN A 39 -17.27 31.58 -19.35
N ILE A 40 -17.36 31.49 -18.03
CA ILE A 40 -18.46 32.09 -17.27
C ILE A 40 -18.42 33.61 -17.47
N LYS A 41 -17.26 34.26 -17.23
CA LYS A 41 -17.09 35.71 -17.43
C LYS A 41 -17.48 36.15 -18.84
N LYS A 42 -16.96 35.46 -19.87
CA LYS A 42 -17.26 35.78 -21.27
C LYS A 42 -18.75 35.64 -21.61
N ARG A 43 -19.43 34.60 -21.11
CA ARG A 43 -20.87 34.42 -21.34
C ARG A 43 -21.69 35.51 -20.69
N GLU A 44 -21.28 35.90 -19.50
CA GLU A 44 -21.92 36.92 -18.70
C GLU A 44 -21.77 38.33 -19.33
N GLU A 45 -20.61 38.64 -19.91
CA GLU A 45 -20.38 39.88 -20.67
C GLU A 45 -21.24 40.02 -21.93
N LEU A 46 -21.63 38.89 -22.56
CA LEU A 46 -22.45 38.88 -23.78
C LEU A 46 -23.95 39.09 -23.51
N LYS A 47 -24.39 39.09 -22.25
CA LYS A 47 -25.80 39.35 -21.90
C LYS A 47 -26.12 40.84 -22.08
N LYS A 48 -27.10 41.12 -22.96
CA LYS A 48 -27.53 42.49 -23.28
C LYS A 48 -28.36 43.14 -22.18
N GLU A 49 -29.11 42.35 -21.42
CA GLU A 49 -30.02 42.82 -20.37
C GLU A 49 -29.82 41.99 -19.11
N ARG A 50 -29.87 42.67 -17.95
CA ARG A 50 -29.73 42.07 -16.62
C ARG A 50 -30.57 42.84 -15.61
N SER A 51 -31.21 42.11 -14.69
CA SER A 51 -31.74 42.67 -13.46
C SER A 51 -30.62 43.28 -12.60
N LYS A 52 -30.99 44.10 -11.61
CA LYS A 52 -30.00 44.69 -10.69
C LYS A 52 -29.33 43.60 -9.83
N GLU A 53 -30.10 42.59 -9.48
CA GLU A 53 -29.69 41.44 -8.66
C GLU A 53 -28.65 40.59 -9.40
N GLU A 54 -28.91 40.22 -10.65
CA GLU A 54 -27.97 39.44 -11.48
C GLU A 54 -26.65 40.17 -11.73
N LYS A 55 -26.70 41.51 -11.87
CA LYS A 55 -25.47 42.31 -12.00
C LYS A 55 -24.62 42.22 -10.73
N LYS A 56 -25.25 42.37 -9.56
CA LYS A 56 -24.57 42.28 -8.27
C LYS A 56 -23.97 40.90 -8.04
N GLU A 57 -24.73 39.83 -8.29
CA GLU A 57 -24.22 38.45 -8.16
C GLU A 57 -23.01 38.19 -9.05
N TYR A 58 -23.02 38.70 -10.28
CA TYR A 58 -21.90 38.59 -11.20
C TYR A 58 -20.67 39.37 -10.71
N GLU A 59 -20.86 40.62 -10.26
CA GLU A 59 -19.78 41.44 -9.69
C GLU A 59 -19.14 40.77 -8.47
N ASP A 60 -19.96 40.22 -7.57
CA ASP A 60 -19.50 39.48 -6.39
C ASP A 60 -18.73 38.21 -6.80
N PHE A 61 -19.22 37.47 -7.80
CA PHE A 61 -18.53 36.31 -8.36
C PHE A 61 -17.16 36.67 -8.95
N VAL A 62 -17.08 37.71 -9.80
CA VAL A 62 -15.82 38.14 -10.42
C VAL A 62 -14.83 38.55 -9.34
N LYS A 63 -15.26 39.37 -8.38
CA LYS A 63 -14.43 39.82 -7.26
C LYS A 63 -13.91 38.65 -6.42
N PHE A 64 -14.75 37.64 -6.18
CA PHE A 64 -14.34 36.44 -5.47
C PHE A 64 -13.31 35.64 -6.27
N MET A 65 -13.59 35.34 -7.54
CA MET A 65 -12.70 34.52 -8.36
C MET A 65 -11.36 35.21 -8.62
N ASP A 66 -11.32 36.51 -8.89
CA ASP A 66 -10.06 37.22 -9.09
C ASP A 66 -9.18 37.20 -7.84
N LYS A 67 -9.79 37.21 -6.66
CA LYS A 67 -9.08 37.15 -5.39
C LYS A 67 -8.63 35.74 -5.02
N TYR A 68 -9.47 34.73 -5.23
CA TYR A 68 -9.28 33.40 -4.63
C TYR A 68 -8.92 32.30 -5.64
N LEU A 69 -9.08 32.52 -6.94
CA LEU A 69 -8.74 31.51 -7.96
C LEU A 69 -7.28 31.04 -7.88
N PRO A 70 -6.27 31.90 -7.65
CA PRO A 70 -4.89 31.43 -7.46
C PRO A 70 -4.79 30.45 -6.28
N PHE A 71 -5.38 30.81 -5.14
CA PHE A 71 -5.36 29.97 -3.95
C PHE A 71 -6.10 28.65 -4.14
N ILE A 72 -7.28 28.65 -4.78
CA ILE A 72 -8.03 27.43 -5.10
C ILE A 72 -7.20 26.49 -5.98
N LYS A 73 -6.46 27.03 -6.95
CA LYS A 73 -5.56 26.21 -7.78
C LYS A 73 -4.43 25.61 -6.97
N GLU A 74 -3.85 26.35 -6.02
CA GLU A 74 -2.83 25.81 -5.12
C GLU A 74 -3.41 24.77 -4.14
N LEU A 75 -4.69 24.82 -3.79
CA LEU A 75 -5.30 23.73 -3.01
C LEU A 75 -5.46 22.43 -3.82
N ILE A 76 -5.60 22.54 -5.14
CA ILE A 76 -5.71 21.39 -6.06
C ILE A 76 -4.32 20.82 -6.39
N ASP A 77 -3.38 21.70 -6.72
CA ASP A 77 -2.01 21.39 -7.12
C ASP A 77 -1.04 22.20 -6.24
N PRO A 78 -0.79 21.76 -4.99
CA PRO A 78 -0.01 22.53 -4.03
C PRO A 78 1.45 22.67 -4.48
N PRO A 79 2.05 23.87 -4.35
CA PRO A 79 3.45 24.07 -4.69
C PRO A 79 4.36 23.35 -3.71
N GLU A 80 5.51 22.88 -4.19
CA GLU A 80 6.57 22.33 -3.34
C GLU A 80 7.19 23.43 -2.46
N GLY A 81 7.57 23.09 -1.23
CA GLY A 81 8.27 24.01 -0.33
C GLY A 81 7.40 25.16 0.21
N GLN A 82 6.18 24.86 0.64
CA GLN A 82 5.30 25.86 1.25
C GLN A 82 5.97 26.53 2.45
N LYS A 83 6.00 27.86 2.45
CA LYS A 83 6.47 28.64 3.60
C LYS A 83 5.53 28.42 4.78
N SER A 84 6.11 28.08 5.93
CA SER A 84 5.38 27.98 7.18
C SER A 84 4.64 29.29 7.45
N ASN A 85 3.32 29.23 7.48
CA ASN A 85 2.46 30.34 7.86
C ASN A 85 1.23 29.81 8.61
N PRO A 86 0.48 30.67 9.33
CA PRO A 86 -0.64 30.21 10.15
C PRO A 86 -1.79 29.53 9.39
N LYS A 87 -1.79 29.59 8.05
CA LYS A 87 -2.81 29.01 7.17
C LYS A 87 -2.31 27.81 6.37
N THR A 88 -1.09 27.34 6.61
CA THR A 88 -0.53 26.18 5.88
C THR A 88 -1.39 24.92 6.04
N PHE A 89 -2.12 24.77 7.15
CA PHE A 89 -3.06 23.66 7.37
C PHE A 89 -4.16 23.55 6.29
N LEU A 90 -4.49 24.64 5.58
CA LEU A 90 -5.51 24.60 4.52
C LEU A 90 -5.07 23.72 3.34
N TYR A 91 -3.77 23.61 3.08
CA TYR A 91 -3.23 22.75 2.02
C TYR A 91 -3.27 21.26 2.40
N GLU A 92 -3.50 20.93 3.67
CA GLU A 92 -3.66 19.55 4.15
C GLU A 92 -5.11 19.03 3.99
N ILE A 93 -6.04 19.86 3.50
CA ILE A 93 -7.47 19.50 3.39
C ILE A 93 -7.81 18.84 2.04
N VAL A 94 -7.48 19.49 0.92
CA VAL A 94 -7.94 19.10 -0.43
C VAL A 94 -6.99 18.12 -1.11
N SER A 95 -5.69 18.42 -1.10
CA SER A 95 -4.64 17.63 -1.76
C SER A 95 -3.44 17.61 -0.83
N ASN A 96 -3.42 16.65 0.11
CA ASN A 96 -2.43 16.66 1.17
C ASN A 96 -1.12 16.01 0.68
N LYS A 97 -0.21 16.82 0.16
CA LYS A 97 1.11 16.34 -0.31
C LYS A 97 2.05 15.89 0.81
N ARG A 98 1.72 16.14 2.10
CA ARG A 98 2.57 15.77 3.25
C ARG A 98 2.43 14.29 3.63
N ASN A 99 1.21 13.78 3.70
CA ASN A 99 0.94 12.39 4.12
C ASN A 99 -0.22 11.73 3.38
N GLY A 100 -0.85 12.43 2.43
CA GLY A 100 -1.98 11.91 1.67
C GLY A 100 -3.32 11.87 2.41
N ILE A 101 -3.41 12.25 3.69
CA ILE A 101 -4.69 12.25 4.41
C ILE A 101 -5.46 13.53 4.04
N ASP A 102 -6.38 13.41 3.08
CA ASP A 102 -7.21 14.51 2.54
C ASP A 102 -8.66 14.05 2.33
N VAL A 103 -9.56 15.02 2.12
CA VAL A 103 -11.00 14.72 1.93
C VAL A 103 -11.31 13.98 0.63
N ASP A 104 -10.42 14.07 -0.37
CA ASP A 104 -10.53 13.33 -1.63
C ASP A 104 -10.45 11.81 -1.37
N LYS A 105 -9.47 11.35 -0.57
CA LYS A 105 -9.37 9.93 -0.17
C LYS A 105 -10.54 9.45 0.65
N MET A 106 -11.02 10.30 1.56
CA MET A 106 -12.16 9.94 2.39
C MET A 106 -13.43 9.73 1.55
N ASP A 107 -13.66 10.57 0.53
CA ASP A 107 -14.79 10.45 -0.38
C ASP A 107 -14.68 9.21 -1.25
N TYR A 108 -13.55 9.00 -1.95
CA TYR A 108 -13.46 7.85 -2.86
C TYR A 108 -13.45 6.52 -2.10
N PHE A 109 -12.86 6.42 -0.91
CA PHE A 109 -12.98 5.20 -0.10
C PHE A 109 -14.44 4.90 0.25
N ALA A 110 -15.19 5.88 0.75
CA ALA A 110 -16.60 5.66 1.06
C ALA A 110 -17.45 5.34 -0.19
N ARG A 111 -17.19 6.05 -1.29
CA ARG A 111 -17.92 5.90 -2.55
C ARG A 111 -17.62 4.56 -3.22
N ASP A 112 -16.36 4.21 -3.37
CA ASP A 112 -15.94 3.03 -4.13
C ASP A 112 -16.31 1.75 -3.37
N CYS A 113 -16.08 1.70 -2.05
CA CYS A 113 -16.55 0.61 -1.19
C CYS A 113 -18.06 0.38 -1.35
N TYR A 114 -18.87 1.45 -1.31
CA TYR A 114 -20.31 1.35 -1.50
C TYR A 114 -20.70 0.77 -2.87
N HIS A 115 -20.07 1.22 -3.95
CA HIS A 115 -20.40 0.75 -5.30
C HIS A 115 -19.82 -0.64 -5.62
N LEU A 116 -18.72 -1.04 -4.97
CA LEU A 116 -18.10 -2.36 -5.11
C LEU A 116 -18.71 -3.42 -4.17
N GLY A 117 -19.52 -3.01 -3.20
CA GLY A 117 -20.05 -3.92 -2.17
C GLY A 117 -18.98 -4.38 -1.18
N ILE A 118 -17.91 -3.60 -1.01
CA ILE A 118 -16.81 -3.86 -0.07
C ILE A 118 -17.03 -2.99 1.17
N GLU A 119 -16.74 -3.51 2.36
CA GLU A 119 -16.84 -2.72 3.59
C GLU A 119 -15.74 -1.65 3.68
N ASN A 120 -16.11 -0.43 4.07
CA ASN A 120 -15.15 0.64 4.36
C ASN A 120 -14.84 0.69 5.85
N ASN A 121 -13.62 0.30 6.22
CA ASN A 121 -13.17 0.27 7.62
C ASN A 121 -12.70 1.64 8.15
N PHE A 122 -12.59 2.67 7.30
CA PHE A 122 -12.18 4.01 7.72
C PHE A 122 -13.37 4.89 8.11
N ASN A 123 -13.36 5.41 9.36
CA ASN A 123 -14.40 6.31 9.86
C ASN A 123 -13.96 7.78 9.80
N TYR A 124 -14.22 8.44 8.66
CA TYR A 124 -13.90 9.85 8.47
C TYR A 124 -14.65 10.79 9.43
N ARG A 125 -15.88 10.43 9.87
CA ARG A 125 -16.65 11.26 10.82
C ARG A 125 -15.97 11.34 12.18
N ARG A 126 -15.42 10.20 12.64
CA ARG A 126 -14.60 10.16 13.85
C ARG A 126 -13.34 11.00 13.66
N PHE A 127 -12.63 10.84 12.54
CA PHE A 127 -11.44 11.64 12.24
C PHE A 127 -11.74 13.14 12.33
N MET A 128 -12.79 13.63 11.66
CA MET A 128 -13.19 15.04 11.67
C MET A 128 -13.52 15.58 13.06
N LYS A 129 -14.08 14.74 13.94
CA LYS A 129 -14.42 15.14 15.32
C LYS A 129 -13.18 15.40 16.18
N PHE A 130 -12.06 14.73 15.89
CA PHE A 130 -10.82 14.82 16.67
C PHE A 130 -9.71 15.63 15.98
N ALA A 131 -9.93 16.05 14.73
CA ALA A 131 -8.98 16.89 14.00
C ALA A 131 -8.85 18.27 14.67
N CYS A 132 -7.61 18.73 14.86
CA CYS A 132 -7.30 20.07 15.37
C CYS A 132 -6.06 20.64 14.65
N VAL A 133 -5.95 21.96 14.61
CA VAL A 133 -4.77 22.66 14.08
C VAL A 133 -3.87 23.01 15.26
N CYS A 134 -2.63 22.54 15.23
CA CYS A 134 -1.64 22.83 16.27
C CYS A 134 -0.43 23.52 15.64
N GLU A 135 0.10 24.54 16.33
CA GLU A 135 1.39 25.14 15.97
C GLU A 135 2.52 24.25 16.50
N PHE A 136 3.28 23.61 15.61
CA PHE A 136 4.52 22.95 15.96
C PHE A 136 5.63 24.01 15.97
N ASN A 137 5.98 24.54 17.14
CA ASN A 137 7.05 25.52 17.28
C ASN A 137 8.22 24.94 18.09
N ASP A 138 9.44 25.41 17.80
CA ASP A 138 10.68 25.01 18.48
C ASP A 138 10.66 25.21 20.00
N THR A 139 9.68 25.98 20.49
CA THR A 139 9.47 26.15 21.94
C THR A 139 9.05 24.86 22.64
N ILE A 140 8.50 23.86 21.93
CA ILE A 140 8.22 22.54 22.50
C ILE A 140 9.52 21.80 22.82
N ILE A 141 10.53 21.88 21.94
CA ILE A 141 11.86 21.29 22.17
C ILE A 141 12.56 22.00 23.33
N GLN A 142 12.51 23.34 23.36
CA GLN A 142 13.05 24.14 24.47
C GLN A 142 12.36 23.82 25.80
N ARG A 143 11.02 23.68 25.80
CA ARG A 143 10.25 23.27 26.99
C ARG A 143 10.66 21.89 27.50
N ILE A 144 10.94 20.92 26.62
CA ILE A 144 11.43 19.59 27.01
C ILE A 144 12.86 19.66 27.57
N LEU A 145 13.72 20.50 26.99
CA LEU A 145 15.08 20.73 27.47
C LEU A 145 15.11 21.45 28.83
N ASP A 146 14.12 22.31 29.10
CA ASP A 146 14.03 23.10 30.34
C ASP A 146 13.26 22.35 31.45
N ASP A 147 12.47 21.33 31.14
CA ASP A 147 11.66 20.59 32.13
C ASP A 147 12.49 19.65 33.01
N GLU A 148 12.56 19.90 34.32
CA GLU A 148 13.33 19.11 35.28
C GLU A 148 12.95 17.61 35.35
N LYS A 149 11.77 17.21 34.89
CA LYS A 149 11.27 15.83 34.95
C LYS A 149 11.62 14.98 33.73
N CYS A 150 12.17 15.57 32.68
CA CYS A 150 12.38 14.91 31.38
C CYS A 150 13.84 14.48 31.14
N GLY A 151 14.50 13.92 32.15
CA GLY A 151 15.94 13.60 32.11
C GLY A 151 16.37 12.69 30.94
N GLU A 152 15.54 11.71 30.59
CA GLU A 152 15.79 10.77 29.50
C GLU A 152 15.65 11.45 28.12
N SER A 153 14.60 12.26 27.95
CA SER A 153 14.40 13.07 26.73
C SER A 153 15.52 14.09 26.51
N LYS A 154 16.06 14.68 27.58
CA LYS A 154 17.23 15.58 27.51
C LYS A 154 18.50 14.86 27.07
N ALA A 155 18.74 13.64 27.57
CA ALA A 155 19.91 12.85 27.20
C ALA A 155 19.89 12.45 25.72
N ILE A 156 18.71 12.11 25.20
CA ILE A 156 18.51 11.77 23.78
C ILE A 156 18.69 13.00 22.89
N LEU A 157 18.06 14.13 23.23
CA LEU A 157 18.21 15.39 22.49
C LEU A 157 19.66 15.88 22.45
N LYS A 158 20.42 15.65 23.53
CA LYS A 158 21.85 15.98 23.61
C LYS A 158 22.69 15.07 22.71
N ARG A 159 22.46 13.75 22.70
CA ARG A 159 23.16 12.80 21.81
C ARG A 159 22.90 13.07 20.32
N ILE A 160 21.67 13.45 19.98
CA ILE A 160 21.28 13.87 18.62
C ILE A 160 22.03 15.16 18.21
N LYS A 161 22.06 16.15 19.10
CA LYS A 161 22.75 17.43 18.86
C LYS A 161 24.27 17.25 18.73
N ASP A 162 24.85 16.35 19.51
CA ASP A 162 26.28 16.09 19.56
C ASP A 162 26.73 15.02 18.53
N ARG A 163 25.80 14.49 17.72
CA ARG A 163 26.04 13.50 16.64
C ARG A 163 26.81 12.24 17.08
N ASP A 164 26.66 11.83 18.33
CA ASP A 164 27.31 10.64 18.91
C ASP A 164 26.39 9.41 18.89
N LEU A 165 26.47 8.65 17.79
CA LEU A 165 25.65 7.46 17.52
C LEU A 165 26.52 6.21 17.33
N TYR A 166 26.04 5.06 17.84
CA TYR A 166 26.76 3.79 17.85
C TYR A 166 26.81 3.10 16.47
N LYS A 167 27.80 2.20 16.30
CA LYS A 167 28.23 1.63 15.01
C LYS A 167 27.77 0.18 14.79
N CYS A 168 27.33 -0.12 13.57
CA CYS A 168 26.81 -1.41 13.12
C CYS A 168 27.90 -2.48 12.87
N VAL A 169 27.62 -3.75 13.19
CA VAL A 169 28.59 -4.88 13.17
C VAL A 169 28.26 -5.97 12.14
N LEU A 170 27.04 -6.09 11.59
CA LEU A 170 26.77 -7.01 10.46
C LEU A 170 25.40 -6.75 9.80
N GLU A 171 25.27 -7.03 8.49
CA GLU A 171 23.99 -6.98 7.74
C GLU A 171 23.95 -8.02 6.59
N LEU A 172 22.77 -8.60 6.31
CA LEU A 172 22.44 -9.31 5.05
C LEU A 172 20.94 -9.25 4.69
N ARG A 173 20.62 -8.79 3.46
CA ARG A 173 19.71 -9.39 2.43
C ARG A 173 19.52 -8.44 1.23
N HIS A 174 19.06 -8.96 0.09
CA HIS A 174 18.86 -8.23 -1.18
C HIS A 174 17.39 -8.18 -1.60
N SER A 175 16.89 -6.98 -1.86
CA SER A 175 15.72 -6.66 -2.67
C SER A 175 16.07 -5.43 -3.51
N GLY A 176 15.93 -5.50 -4.83
CA GLY A 176 16.41 -4.50 -5.79
C GLY A 176 15.87 -3.08 -5.57
N GLN A 177 16.66 -2.07 -5.99
CA GLN A 177 16.39 -0.65 -5.76
C GLN A 177 15.29 -0.07 -6.68
N PRO A 178 14.40 0.80 -6.18
CA PRO A 178 13.69 1.77 -6.99
C PRO A 178 14.59 3.00 -7.28
N PHE A 179 14.62 3.46 -8.54
CA PHE A 179 15.26 4.73 -8.92
C PHE A 179 14.28 5.91 -8.81
N LYS A 180 14.50 6.75 -7.78
CA LYS A 180 14.60 8.24 -7.75
C LYS A 180 14.06 8.79 -6.43
N GLU A 181 15.01 9.22 -5.61
CA GLU A 181 14.89 10.19 -4.50
C GLU A 181 13.61 10.09 -3.66
N ILE A 182 13.45 8.95 -3.00
CA ILE A 182 12.73 8.90 -1.74
C ILE A 182 13.77 9.23 -0.67
N LEU A 183 13.54 10.32 0.06
CA LEU A 183 14.24 10.62 1.31
C LEU A 183 14.38 9.33 2.12
N GLN A 184 15.62 8.91 2.38
CA GLN A 184 15.91 7.79 3.26
C GLN A 184 15.38 8.12 4.65
N VAL A 185 14.17 7.63 4.94
CA VAL A 185 13.67 7.52 6.30
C VAL A 185 14.25 6.22 6.83
N THR A 186 15.34 6.30 7.60
CA THR A 186 15.79 5.17 8.41
C THR A 186 14.77 4.99 9.55
N GLU A 187 14.30 3.75 9.71
CA GLU A 187 13.08 3.34 10.40
C GLU A 187 13.07 3.46 11.95
N GLU A 188 13.75 4.45 12.56
CA GLU A 188 13.88 4.52 14.03
C GLU A 188 13.17 5.69 14.75
N ASP A 189 12.28 6.45 14.09
CA ASP A 189 11.57 7.58 14.72
C ASP A 189 10.08 7.34 15.04
N ILE A 190 9.62 6.09 15.10
CA ILE A 190 8.27 5.77 15.56
C ILE A 190 8.33 5.19 16.98
N ASP A 191 8.00 6.04 17.96
CA ASP A 191 7.61 5.61 19.32
C ASP A 191 6.58 4.47 19.17
N ILE A 192 6.99 3.23 19.48
CA ILE A 192 6.15 2.03 19.35
C ILE A 192 5.01 2.12 20.38
N LYS A 193 3.96 2.84 20.01
CA LYS A 193 2.66 2.87 20.69
C LYS A 193 1.51 2.44 19.79
N VAL A 194 1.78 2.05 18.54
CA VAL A 194 0.74 1.70 17.55
C VAL A 194 0.45 0.20 17.53
N SER A 195 1.39 -0.66 17.12
CA SER A 195 1.35 -2.14 17.27
C SER A 195 2.58 -2.79 16.65
N ARG A 196 3.02 -3.96 17.14
CA ARG A 196 4.04 -4.80 16.48
C ARG A 196 3.52 -5.56 15.25
N LEU A 197 2.21 -5.48 14.98
CA LEU A 197 1.54 -6.14 13.85
C LEU A 197 1.45 -5.25 12.59
N LEU A 198 2.10 -4.09 12.59
CA LEU A 198 2.13 -3.25 11.40
C LEU A 198 3.00 -3.90 10.31
N PRO A 199 2.69 -3.67 9.02
CA PRO A 199 3.57 -4.08 7.93
C PRO A 199 4.96 -3.48 8.10
N SER A 200 6.00 -4.29 7.88
CA SER A 200 7.40 -3.83 7.88
C SER A 200 7.82 -3.15 6.56
N ASN A 201 6.93 -3.12 5.57
CA ASN A 201 7.14 -2.48 4.27
C ASN A 201 5.89 -1.68 3.88
N PHE A 202 6.09 -0.50 3.29
CA PHE A 202 5.00 0.44 2.92
C PHE A 202 4.79 0.56 1.41
N ALA A 203 5.52 -0.23 0.61
CA ALA A 203 5.37 -0.29 -0.83
C ALA A 203 5.66 -1.71 -1.32
N GLU A 204 4.82 -2.20 -2.24
CA GLU A 204 5.01 -3.46 -2.94
C GLU A 204 4.80 -3.26 -4.44
N GLN A 205 5.43 -4.10 -5.26
CA GLN A 205 5.23 -4.11 -6.70
C GLN A 205 4.69 -5.47 -7.13
N LEU A 206 3.57 -5.46 -7.83
CA LEU A 206 2.95 -6.65 -8.39
C LEU A 206 3.33 -6.79 -9.87
N ILE A 207 3.89 -7.93 -10.25
CA ILE A 207 4.21 -8.25 -11.65
C ILE A 207 3.17 -9.23 -12.18
N HIS A 208 2.39 -8.81 -13.17
CA HIS A 208 1.43 -9.67 -13.85
C HIS A 208 1.95 -10.10 -15.23
N VAL A 209 1.95 -11.40 -15.51
CA VAL A 209 2.31 -11.97 -16.82
C VAL A 209 1.06 -12.39 -17.57
N TYR A 210 0.91 -11.91 -18.82
CA TYR A 210 -0.28 -12.19 -19.64
C TYR A 210 0.10 -12.96 -20.92
N CYS A 211 -0.62 -14.04 -21.22
CA CYS A 211 -0.51 -14.76 -22.49
C CYS A 211 -1.48 -14.18 -23.54
N LYS A 212 -0.97 -13.65 -24.65
CA LYS A 212 -1.77 -12.97 -25.69
C LYS A 212 -2.68 -13.90 -26.50
N LYS A 213 -2.39 -15.21 -26.52
CA LYS A 213 -3.13 -16.21 -27.31
C LYS A 213 -3.20 -17.53 -26.55
N PRO A 214 -4.07 -17.65 -25.54
CA PRO A 214 -4.27 -18.92 -24.86
C PRO A 214 -4.94 -19.88 -25.85
N LYS A 215 -4.20 -20.85 -26.37
CA LYS A 215 -4.77 -21.84 -27.30
C LYS A 215 -5.27 -23.07 -26.58
N MET A 216 -4.62 -23.52 -25.50
CA MET A 216 -4.97 -24.72 -24.71
C MET A 216 -4.51 -24.58 -23.26
N SER A 217 -5.18 -25.27 -22.32
CA SER A 217 -4.88 -25.21 -20.87
C SER A 217 -3.45 -25.65 -20.54
N TYR A 218 -2.93 -26.70 -21.20
CA TYR A 218 -1.56 -27.18 -20.97
C TYR A 218 -0.47 -26.15 -21.32
N GLU A 219 -0.73 -25.24 -22.27
CA GLU A 219 0.23 -24.18 -22.64
C GLU A 219 0.28 -23.09 -21.59
N ILE A 220 -0.83 -22.84 -20.88
CA ILE A 220 -0.92 -21.88 -19.78
C ILE A 220 -0.12 -22.40 -18.59
N THR A 221 -0.35 -23.65 -18.16
CA THR A 221 0.38 -24.28 -17.06
C THR A 221 1.90 -24.30 -17.29
N ARG A 222 2.32 -24.58 -18.55
CA ARG A 222 3.73 -24.55 -18.92
C ARG A 222 4.32 -23.14 -18.90
N LEU A 223 3.55 -22.12 -19.26
CA LEU A 223 3.97 -20.72 -19.18
C LEU A 223 4.07 -20.25 -17.73
N GLU A 224 3.11 -20.60 -16.89
CA GLU A 224 3.14 -20.34 -15.44
C GLU A 224 4.38 -20.93 -14.79
N SER A 225 4.66 -22.21 -15.04
CA SER A 225 5.85 -22.89 -14.52
C SER A 225 7.15 -22.22 -14.96
N LYS A 226 7.25 -21.82 -16.24
CA LYS A 226 8.43 -21.12 -16.77
C LYS A 226 8.58 -19.71 -16.22
N SER A 227 7.48 -19.00 -16.03
CA SER A 227 7.48 -17.65 -15.46
C SER A 227 7.91 -17.69 -13.99
N LYS A 228 7.38 -18.63 -13.20
CA LYS A 228 7.78 -18.85 -11.79
C LYS A 228 9.27 -19.14 -11.69
N ALA A 229 9.78 -20.09 -12.47
CA ALA A 229 11.20 -20.42 -12.52
C ALA A 229 12.08 -19.21 -12.92
N TRP A 230 11.64 -18.42 -13.91
CA TRP A 230 12.37 -17.22 -14.31
C TRP A 230 12.39 -16.16 -13.20
N PHE A 231 11.30 -15.95 -12.47
CA PHE A 231 11.27 -15.01 -11.35
C PHE A 231 12.16 -15.46 -10.17
N GLU A 232 12.21 -16.76 -9.90
CA GLU A 232 13.10 -17.36 -8.88
C GLU A 232 14.58 -17.25 -9.27
N GLU A 233 14.92 -17.54 -10.52
CA GLU A 233 16.30 -17.42 -11.06
C GLU A 233 16.82 -15.98 -11.00
N ASN A 234 15.93 -15.00 -11.13
CA ASN A 234 16.26 -13.58 -11.14
C ASN A 234 16.02 -12.88 -9.79
N ASN A 235 15.74 -13.63 -8.71
CA ASN A 235 15.49 -13.12 -7.36
C ASN A 235 14.38 -12.05 -7.25
N TYR A 236 13.37 -12.08 -8.13
CA TYR A 236 12.20 -11.19 -8.06
C TYR A 236 11.13 -11.69 -7.08
N VAL A 237 11.21 -12.95 -6.68
CA VAL A 237 10.36 -13.59 -5.67
C VAL A 237 11.30 -14.29 -4.70
N GLU A 238 11.01 -14.27 -3.39
CA GLU A 238 11.77 -15.07 -2.44
C GLU A 238 11.73 -16.54 -2.88
N LYS A 239 12.90 -17.21 -2.94
CA LYS A 239 12.95 -18.63 -3.28
C LYS A 239 11.98 -19.39 -2.38
N LEU A 240 11.02 -20.09 -2.98
CA LEU A 240 10.10 -20.95 -2.24
C LEU A 240 10.95 -22.06 -1.60
N THR A 241 11.24 -21.94 -0.31
CA THR A 241 11.97 -23.00 0.39
C THR A 241 11.06 -24.22 0.52
N PRO A 242 11.62 -25.44 0.55
CA PRO A 242 10.86 -26.65 0.83
C PRO A 242 9.92 -26.51 2.04
N ALA A 243 10.38 -25.83 3.09
CA ALA A 243 9.57 -25.59 4.28
C ALA A 243 8.40 -24.63 4.03
N ARG A 244 8.63 -23.54 3.29
CA ARG A 244 7.58 -22.58 2.94
C ARG A 244 6.53 -23.20 2.03
N PHE A 245 6.94 -24.05 1.08
CA PHE A 245 5.98 -24.82 0.26
C PHE A 245 5.03 -25.67 1.12
N VAL A 246 5.57 -26.33 2.15
CA VAL A 246 4.79 -27.19 3.06
C VAL A 246 3.82 -26.35 3.89
N ASP A 247 4.22 -25.15 4.32
CA ASP A 247 3.35 -24.24 5.07
C ASP A 247 2.26 -23.62 4.20
N ASP A 248 2.61 -23.13 3.01
CA ASP A 248 1.68 -22.46 2.10
C ASP A 248 0.60 -23.41 1.56
N ASN A 249 0.91 -24.71 1.43
CA ASN A 249 0.01 -25.73 0.88
C ASN A 249 -0.57 -26.69 1.93
N ARG A 250 -0.51 -26.34 3.22
CA ARG A 250 -0.88 -27.22 4.33
C ARG A 250 -2.25 -27.89 4.18
N GLU A 251 -3.30 -27.11 3.92
CA GLU A 251 -4.67 -27.65 3.86
C GLU A 251 -4.86 -28.60 2.66
N GLU A 252 -4.34 -28.23 1.48
CA GLU A 252 -4.36 -29.07 0.28
C GLU A 252 -3.60 -30.39 0.50
N LEU A 253 -2.45 -30.34 1.20
CA LEU A 253 -1.67 -31.53 1.51
C LEU A 253 -2.39 -32.45 2.50
N ILE A 254 -3.06 -31.91 3.52
CA ILE A 254 -3.85 -32.69 4.48
C ILE A 254 -5.00 -33.43 3.78
N GLU A 255 -5.72 -32.74 2.89
CA GLU A 255 -6.86 -33.32 2.17
C GLU A 255 -6.41 -34.38 1.16
N ARG A 256 -5.40 -34.07 0.35
CA ARG A 256 -5.07 -34.86 -0.86
C ARG A 256 -4.13 -36.02 -0.63
N LEU A 257 -3.27 -36.00 0.40
CA LEU A 257 -2.28 -37.06 0.59
C LEU A 257 -2.88 -38.36 1.11
N PRO A 258 -2.68 -39.53 0.47
CA PRO A 258 -3.47 -40.73 0.75
C PRO A 258 -3.09 -41.48 2.04
N SER A 259 -1.91 -41.25 2.60
CA SER A 259 -1.46 -41.86 3.86
C SER A 259 -0.34 -41.03 4.50
N VAL A 260 -0.29 -41.09 5.83
CA VAL A 260 0.70 -40.44 6.70
C VAL A 260 1.96 -41.30 6.87
N ASP A 261 1.84 -42.63 6.73
CA ASP A 261 2.91 -43.60 7.04
C ASP A 261 4.23 -43.34 6.31
N PRO A 262 4.22 -43.02 5.00
CA PRO A 262 5.47 -42.80 4.27
C PRO A 262 6.23 -41.57 4.74
N PHE A 263 5.50 -40.55 5.22
CA PHE A 263 6.06 -39.31 5.73
C PHE A 263 6.61 -39.48 7.14
N VAL A 264 5.87 -40.19 8.01
CA VAL A 264 6.36 -40.56 9.35
C VAL A 264 7.63 -41.40 9.24
N THR A 265 7.67 -42.37 8.33
CA THR A 265 8.87 -43.19 8.07
C THR A 265 10.07 -42.35 7.65
N ALA A 266 9.86 -41.36 6.78
CA ALA A 266 10.92 -40.48 6.29
C ALA A 266 11.45 -39.50 7.35
N LEU A 267 10.69 -39.28 8.42
CA LEU A 267 11.06 -38.39 9.53
C LEU A 267 11.63 -39.15 10.74
N THR A 268 11.79 -40.47 10.66
CA THR A 268 12.22 -41.33 11.78
C THR A 268 13.53 -40.93 12.46
N ASP A 269 14.40 -40.18 11.78
CA ASP A 269 15.66 -39.67 12.31
C ASP A 269 15.56 -38.24 12.90
N ILE A 270 14.37 -37.63 12.81
CA ILE A 270 14.02 -36.33 13.42
C ILE A 270 13.00 -36.54 14.55
N ILE A 271 12.06 -37.46 14.38
CA ILE A 271 11.03 -37.80 15.36
C ILE A 271 11.60 -38.71 16.44
N THR A 272 11.28 -38.45 17.71
CA THR A 272 11.69 -39.34 18.80
C THR A 272 10.75 -40.55 18.89
N ASP A 273 11.25 -41.71 19.33
CA ASP A 273 10.47 -42.96 19.48
C ASP A 273 9.18 -42.81 20.32
N GLN A 274 9.06 -41.72 21.10
CA GLN A 274 7.90 -41.39 21.93
C GLN A 274 6.75 -40.69 21.19
N ASP A 275 7.01 -40.08 20.03
CA ASP A 275 6.03 -39.31 19.26
C ASP A 275 5.31 -40.16 18.20
N PHE A 276 5.93 -41.25 17.76
CA PHE A 276 5.36 -42.23 16.81
C PHE A 276 3.96 -42.75 17.18
N PRO A 277 3.70 -43.14 18.45
CA PRO A 277 2.41 -43.67 18.83
C PRO A 277 1.32 -42.59 18.83
N ASN A 278 1.65 -41.31 19.02
CA ASN A 278 0.65 -40.25 19.11
C ASN A 278 0.11 -39.84 17.74
N ILE A 279 0.90 -39.99 16.67
CA ILE A 279 0.48 -39.72 15.29
C ILE A 279 -0.30 -40.91 14.69
N LEU A 280 0.16 -42.14 14.93
CA LEU A 280 -0.43 -43.35 14.34
C LEU A 280 -1.63 -43.91 15.12
N ASN A 281 -1.77 -43.61 16.42
CA ASN A 281 -2.91 -44.06 17.22
C ASN A 281 -4.10 -43.09 17.20
N VAL A 282 -4.07 -42.03 16.39
CA VAL A 282 -5.25 -41.21 16.11
C VAL A 282 -6.27 -42.09 15.39
N PRO A 283 -7.52 -42.21 15.88
CA PRO A 283 -8.49 -43.17 15.38
C PRO A 283 -8.87 -42.92 13.92
N ASP A 284 -8.57 -43.88 13.02
CA ASP A 284 -9.02 -44.07 11.62
C ASP A 284 -9.50 -42.82 10.82
N ASN A 285 -8.85 -41.67 11.03
CA ASN A 285 -9.11 -40.44 10.29
C ASN A 285 -7.78 -39.90 9.76
N LYS A 286 -7.56 -40.12 8.46
CA LYS A 286 -6.36 -39.72 7.72
C LYS A 286 -6.06 -38.23 7.86
N GLU A 287 -7.09 -37.39 7.84
CA GLU A 287 -6.91 -35.93 7.91
C GLU A 287 -6.45 -35.50 9.30
N GLU A 288 -6.97 -36.11 10.36
CA GLU A 288 -6.52 -35.86 11.72
C GLU A 288 -5.08 -36.35 11.94
N GLN A 289 -4.74 -37.53 11.39
CA GLN A 289 -3.35 -38.03 11.40
C GLN A 289 -2.40 -37.08 10.66
N MET A 290 -2.82 -36.52 9.51
CA MET A 290 -2.05 -35.51 8.79
C MET A 290 -1.95 -34.20 9.59
N ARG A 291 -3.00 -33.75 10.26
CA ARG A 291 -2.97 -32.55 11.11
C ARG A 291 -1.99 -32.69 12.28
N GLU A 292 -1.97 -33.84 12.94
CA GLU A 292 -0.98 -34.14 13.98
C GLU A 292 0.45 -34.19 13.44
N LEU A 293 0.65 -34.77 12.25
CA LEU A 293 1.95 -34.71 11.59
C LEU A 293 2.38 -33.25 11.31
N PHE A 294 1.49 -32.39 10.83
CA PHE A 294 1.80 -30.98 10.59
C PHE A 294 2.10 -30.20 11.89
N TRP A 295 1.41 -30.51 12.99
CA TRP A 295 1.75 -29.96 14.30
C TRP A 295 3.18 -30.34 14.73
N PHE A 296 3.57 -31.59 14.47
CA PHE A 296 4.95 -32.05 14.72
C PHE A 296 5.97 -31.33 13.83
N LEU A 297 5.66 -31.14 12.54
CA LEU A 297 6.52 -30.38 11.61
C LEU A 297 6.74 -28.94 12.07
N ASP A 298 5.72 -28.31 12.67
CA ASP A 298 5.84 -26.97 13.25
C ASP A 298 6.79 -26.95 14.47
N GLY A 299 6.72 -27.99 15.32
CA GLY A 299 7.60 -28.12 16.49
C GLY A 299 9.07 -28.37 16.16
N ASN A 300 9.36 -29.04 15.02
CA ASN A 300 10.71 -29.46 14.63
C ASN A 300 11.35 -28.56 13.55
N GLY A 301 10.62 -27.55 13.08
CA GLY A 301 11.16 -26.47 12.25
C GLY A 301 11.53 -26.86 10.82
N GLU A 302 12.39 -26.05 10.20
CA GLU A 302 12.66 -26.06 8.75
C GLU A 302 13.24 -27.39 8.23
N ALA A 303 14.04 -28.08 9.04
CA ALA A 303 14.66 -29.35 8.67
C ALA A 303 13.62 -30.48 8.51
N ALA A 304 12.63 -30.55 9.40
CA ALA A 304 11.55 -31.52 9.32
C ALA A 304 10.67 -31.27 8.10
N LYS A 305 10.27 -30.02 7.87
CA LYS A 305 9.46 -29.63 6.71
C LYS A 305 10.20 -29.89 5.39
N THR A 306 11.52 -29.70 5.36
CA THR A 306 12.33 -30.00 4.18
C THR A 306 12.35 -31.50 3.85
N LYS A 307 12.53 -32.37 4.85
CA LYS A 307 12.47 -33.82 4.62
C LYS A 307 11.07 -34.29 4.23
N PHE A 308 10.03 -33.73 4.84
CA PHE A 308 8.66 -33.99 4.43
C PHE A 308 8.46 -33.65 2.94
N PHE A 309 8.94 -32.47 2.51
CA PHE A 309 8.87 -32.05 1.12
C PHE A 309 9.68 -32.95 0.16
N GLU A 310 10.88 -33.36 0.56
CA GLU A 310 11.68 -34.32 -0.22
C GLU A 310 10.92 -35.63 -0.40
N LYS A 311 10.30 -36.14 0.68
CA LYS A 311 9.49 -37.35 0.61
C LYS A 311 8.26 -37.20 -0.27
N LEU A 312 7.58 -36.07 -0.17
CA LEU A 312 6.44 -35.72 -1.01
C LEU A 312 6.82 -35.72 -2.49
N LYS A 313 7.97 -35.14 -2.82
CA LYS A 313 8.50 -35.06 -4.18
C LYS A 313 8.88 -36.43 -4.76
N GLU A 314 9.34 -37.37 -3.93
CA GLU A 314 9.59 -38.75 -4.33
C GLU A 314 8.30 -39.49 -4.67
N MET A 315 7.27 -39.30 -3.84
CA MET A 315 6.02 -40.06 -3.93
C MET A 315 5.08 -39.52 -5.00
N ASP A 316 4.91 -38.20 -5.04
CA ASP A 316 3.96 -37.54 -5.92
C ASP A 316 4.53 -36.23 -6.46
N ARG A 317 5.45 -36.38 -7.41
CA ARG A 317 6.04 -35.25 -8.13
C ARG A 317 4.99 -34.44 -8.90
N ALA A 318 3.87 -35.06 -9.30
CA ALA A 318 2.81 -34.37 -10.03
C ALA A 318 2.06 -33.40 -9.11
N LEU A 319 1.73 -33.83 -7.90
CA LEU A 319 1.11 -32.99 -6.88
C LEU A 319 2.00 -31.78 -6.49
N VAL A 320 3.32 -31.97 -6.40
CA VAL A 320 4.28 -30.87 -6.14
C VAL A 320 4.40 -29.87 -7.30
N ILE A 321 4.05 -30.26 -8.52
CA ILE A 321 4.03 -29.36 -9.68
C ILE A 321 2.68 -28.64 -9.78
N GLU A 322 1.61 -29.26 -9.28
CA GLU A 322 0.26 -28.71 -9.28
C GLU A 322 0.06 -27.64 -8.20
N LEU A 323 0.59 -27.87 -7.00
CA LEU A 323 0.67 -26.94 -5.87
C LEU A 323 1.88 -25.99 -6.02
#